data_AF-A0A843T6E9-F1
#
_entry.id   AF-A0A843T6E9-F1
#
_cell.length_a   1.000
_cell.length_b   1.000
_cell.length_c   1.000
_cell.angle_alpha   90.00
_cell.angle_beta   90.00
_cell.angle_gamma   90.00
#
_symmetry.space_group_name_H-M   'P 1'
#
loop_
_entity.id
_entity.type
_entity.pdbx_description
1 polymer ?
#
loop_
_entity_poly.entity_id
_entity_poly.type
_entity_poly.pdbx_seq_one_letter_code
_entity_poly.pdbx_strand_id
1 'polypeptide(L)'
;MDEREQLETQWGSLSVAQRQNLFRAWVLAETIGFQPASFAFGGGSEVEYAIAPDASSWQVAVPASLFSQATPAAALGAGETIIEIGHLFAELRETIDELSEFEFEDESLEGQAAAILPGIIDALEQERQDLENALGDAGLDPETLEALENDLEAIEEALEELLEELEELGISV
;
A
#
# COMPACT_ATOMS: atom_id res chain seq x y z
N MET A 1 21.69 -5.71 -14.30
CA MET A 1 20.32 -6.10 -14.61
C MET A 1 19.69 -6.45 -13.29
N ASP A 2 18.89 -5.52 -12.77
CA ASP A 2 18.20 -5.69 -11.49
C ASP A 2 16.98 -6.61 -11.66
N GLU A 3 16.30 -6.91 -10.56
CA GLU A 3 15.17 -7.81 -10.50
C GLU A 3 13.94 -7.27 -11.27
N ARG A 4 13.72 -5.95 -11.23
CA ARG A 4 12.64 -5.26 -11.97
C ARG A 4 12.82 -5.39 -13.48
N GLU A 5 14.02 -5.09 -13.97
CA GLU A 5 14.39 -5.19 -15.39
C GLU A 5 14.28 -6.65 -15.87
N GLN A 6 14.58 -7.64 -15.02
CA GLN A 6 14.40 -9.06 -15.33
C GLN A 6 12.93 -9.45 -15.45
N LEU A 7 12.06 -8.96 -14.56
CA LEU A 7 10.62 -9.18 -14.66
C LEU A 7 10.05 -8.58 -15.93
N GLU A 8 10.45 -7.36 -16.27
CA GLU A 8 9.96 -6.65 -17.45
C GLU A 8 10.36 -7.35 -18.75
N THR A 9 11.64 -7.71 -18.88
CA THR A 9 12.22 -8.18 -20.15
C THR A 9 12.18 -9.69 -20.35
N GLN A 10 12.11 -10.47 -19.26
CA GLN A 10 12.20 -11.94 -19.30
C GLN A 10 10.92 -12.63 -18.82
N TRP A 11 9.82 -11.91 -18.57
CA TRP A 11 8.56 -12.47 -18.06
C TRP A 11 8.18 -13.81 -18.70
N GLY A 12 8.11 -13.84 -20.03
CA GLY A 12 7.68 -15.02 -20.80
C GLY A 12 8.61 -16.23 -20.72
N SER A 13 9.90 -16.05 -20.37
CA SER A 13 10.86 -17.15 -20.21
C SER A 13 11.03 -17.62 -18.76
N LEU A 14 10.51 -16.86 -17.79
CA LEU A 14 10.56 -17.19 -16.36
C LEU A 14 9.38 -18.08 -15.96
N SER A 15 9.64 -19.06 -15.11
CA SER A 15 8.59 -19.81 -14.41
C SER A 15 7.88 -18.93 -13.36
N VAL A 16 6.65 -19.29 -12.98
CA VAL A 16 5.88 -18.59 -11.94
C VAL A 16 6.70 -18.41 -10.65
N ALA A 17 7.39 -19.46 -10.20
CA ALA A 17 8.23 -19.39 -9.00
C ALA A 17 9.41 -18.42 -9.15
N GLN A 18 9.99 -18.30 -10.36
CA GLN A 18 11.05 -17.33 -10.62
C GLN A 18 10.51 -15.90 -10.64
N ARG A 19 9.33 -15.67 -11.23
CA ARG A 19 8.67 -14.36 -11.21
C ARG A 19 8.38 -13.92 -9.77
N GLN A 20 7.79 -14.80 -8.96
CA GLN A 20 7.55 -14.55 -7.53
C GLN A 20 8.84 -14.18 -6.78
N ASN A 21 9.92 -14.93 -6.98
CA ASN A 21 11.19 -14.66 -6.30
C ASN A 21 11.81 -13.33 -6.71
N LEU A 22 11.83 -13.00 -8.01
CA LEU A 22 12.33 -11.72 -8.50
C LEU A 22 11.47 -10.56 -8.00
N PHE A 23 10.15 -10.71 -8.01
CA PHE A 23 9.21 -9.71 -7.54
C PHE A 23 9.41 -9.39 -6.07
N ARG A 24 9.43 -10.43 -5.22
CA ARG A 24 9.72 -10.26 -3.79
C ARG A 24 11.08 -9.61 -3.57
N ALA A 25 12.11 -10.05 -4.29
CA ALA A 25 13.46 -9.52 -4.13
C ALA A 25 13.53 -8.03 -4.51
N TRP A 26 12.89 -7.64 -5.60
CA TRP A 26 12.77 -6.24 -6.01
C TRP A 26 12.06 -5.40 -4.94
N VAL A 27 10.85 -5.76 -4.52
CA VAL A 27 10.08 -4.98 -3.54
C VAL A 27 10.84 -4.87 -2.21
N LEU A 28 11.45 -5.95 -1.74
CA LEU A 28 12.25 -5.92 -0.51
C LEU A 28 13.53 -5.08 -0.63
N ALA A 29 14.09 -4.94 -1.83
CA ALA A 29 15.25 -4.09 -2.08
C ALA A 29 14.89 -2.59 -2.08
N GLU A 30 13.70 -2.25 -2.58
CA GLU A 30 13.20 -0.85 -2.57
C GLU A 30 12.68 -0.44 -1.18
N THR A 31 12.21 -1.40 -0.38
CA THR A 31 11.69 -1.16 0.98
C THR A 31 12.72 -1.32 2.10
N ILE A 32 14.02 -1.15 1.82
CA ILE A 32 15.08 -1.33 2.81
C ILE A 32 14.90 -0.35 3.98
N GLY A 33 14.85 -0.90 5.20
CA GLY A 33 14.67 -0.14 6.45
C GLY A 33 13.23 -0.15 6.98
N PHE A 34 12.26 -0.48 6.12
CA PHE A 34 10.82 -0.51 6.43
C PHE A 34 10.15 -1.71 5.74
N GLN A 35 10.88 -2.82 5.62
CA GLN A 35 10.38 -4.05 4.99
C GLN A 35 9.16 -4.59 5.74
N PRO A 36 8.21 -5.22 5.03
CA PRO A 36 7.08 -5.87 5.67
C PRO A 36 7.58 -7.04 6.53
N ALA A 37 6.99 -7.19 7.71
CA ALA A 37 7.25 -8.29 8.63
C ALA A 37 6.87 -9.65 8.04
N SER A 38 5.87 -9.66 7.16
CA SER A 38 5.47 -10.82 6.36
C SER A 38 5.29 -10.42 4.90
N PHE A 39 5.91 -11.19 4.01
CA PHE A 39 5.70 -11.09 2.57
C PHE A 39 5.35 -12.48 2.05
N ALA A 40 4.07 -12.69 1.73
CA ALA A 40 3.54 -13.99 1.35
C ALA A 40 2.99 -13.98 -0.08
N PHE A 41 3.00 -15.17 -0.70
CA PHE A 41 2.24 -15.43 -1.92
C PHE A 41 1.07 -16.34 -1.57
N GLY A 42 -0.16 -15.89 -1.80
CA GLY A 42 -1.39 -16.49 -1.27
C GLY A 42 -2.44 -16.85 -2.33
N GLY A 43 -3.50 -17.52 -1.86
CA GLY A 43 -4.69 -17.84 -2.64
C GLY A 43 -5.81 -16.83 -2.36
N GLY A 44 -5.63 -15.62 -2.86
CA GLY A 44 -6.63 -14.54 -2.92
C GLY A 44 -6.76 -14.02 -4.36
N SER A 45 -7.66 -13.08 -4.59
CA SER A 45 -7.80 -12.35 -5.86
C SER A 45 -6.94 -11.09 -5.90
N GLU A 46 -6.80 -10.39 -4.79
CA GLU A 46 -6.05 -9.13 -4.67
C GLU A 46 -4.80 -9.23 -3.78
N VAL A 47 -4.03 -8.13 -3.79
CA VAL A 47 -2.96 -7.88 -2.83
C VAL A 47 -3.59 -7.40 -1.53
N GLU A 48 -3.33 -8.12 -0.44
CA GLU A 48 -3.82 -7.78 0.89
C GLU A 48 -2.70 -7.11 1.70
N TYR A 49 -3.07 -6.06 2.43
CA TYR A 49 -2.19 -5.33 3.34
C TYR A 49 -2.71 -5.44 4.76
N ALA A 50 -1.81 -5.45 5.74
CA ALA A 50 -2.18 -5.34 7.14
C ALA A 50 -1.10 -4.57 7.90
N ILE A 51 -1.48 -3.48 8.55
CA ILE A 51 -0.61 -2.68 9.41
C ILE A 51 -1.03 -2.96 10.86
N ALA A 52 -0.07 -3.11 11.76
CA ALA A 52 -0.37 -3.26 13.18
C ALA A 52 -0.91 -1.93 13.74
N PRO A 53 -1.87 -1.94 14.68
CA PRO A 53 -2.46 -0.70 15.22
C PRO A 53 -1.48 0.27 15.88
N ASP A 54 -0.32 -0.24 16.31
CA ASP A 54 0.77 0.55 16.88
C ASP A 54 1.85 0.94 15.85
N ALA A 55 1.57 0.74 14.56
CA ALA A 55 2.51 0.85 13.44
C ALA A 55 3.85 0.12 13.66
N SER A 56 3.90 -0.87 14.56
CA SER A 56 5.14 -1.60 14.85
C SER A 56 5.55 -2.55 13.72
N SER A 57 4.60 -2.92 12.88
CA SER A 57 4.81 -3.83 11.75
C SER A 57 3.74 -3.66 10.68
N TRP A 58 4.08 -4.04 9.45
CA TRP A 58 3.12 -4.22 8.36
C TRP A 58 3.38 -5.53 7.63
N GLN A 59 2.40 -6.00 6.89
CA GLN A 59 2.41 -7.28 6.19
C GLN A 59 1.78 -7.11 4.81
N VAL A 60 2.23 -7.93 3.87
CA VAL A 60 1.69 -7.98 2.52
C VAL A 60 1.51 -9.43 2.07
N ALA A 61 0.34 -9.73 1.51
CA ALA A 61 0.04 -10.99 0.84
C ALA A 61 -0.33 -10.73 -0.62
N VAL A 62 0.46 -11.27 -1.54
CA VAL A 62 0.31 -11.05 -2.98
C VAL A 62 -0.36 -12.28 -3.60
N PRO A 63 -1.38 -12.13 -4.45
CA PRO A 63 -2.11 -13.26 -4.99
C PRO A 63 -1.22 -14.01 -5.99
N ALA A 64 -1.12 -15.33 -5.84
CA ALA A 64 -0.27 -16.14 -6.71
C ALA A 64 -0.73 -16.12 -8.18
N SER A 65 -2.01 -15.81 -8.42
CA SER A 65 -2.61 -15.59 -9.74
C SER A 65 -1.90 -14.47 -10.52
N LEU A 66 -1.42 -13.41 -9.86
CA LEU A 66 -0.69 -12.30 -10.46
C LEU A 66 0.49 -12.78 -11.33
N PHE A 67 1.17 -13.84 -10.91
CA PHE A 67 2.35 -14.36 -11.61
C PHE A 67 2.05 -15.44 -12.65
N SER A 68 0.83 -15.98 -12.64
CA SER A 68 0.41 -17.04 -13.56
C SER A 68 -0.54 -16.57 -14.66
N GLN A 69 -1.28 -15.48 -14.40
CA GLN A 69 -2.35 -14.99 -15.28
C GLN A 69 -2.10 -13.55 -15.76
N ALA A 70 -1.50 -12.69 -14.93
CA ALA A 70 -1.34 -11.28 -15.28
C ALA A 70 -0.17 -11.00 -16.24
N THR A 71 -0.16 -9.77 -16.77
CA THR A 71 0.93 -9.24 -17.60
C THR A 71 2.12 -8.80 -16.73
N PRO A 72 3.34 -8.67 -17.29
CA PRO A 72 4.45 -8.09 -16.55
C PRO A 72 4.14 -6.67 -16.05
N ALA A 73 3.40 -5.87 -16.83
CA ALA A 73 3.02 -4.52 -16.42
C ALA A 73 2.12 -4.51 -15.18
N ALA A 74 1.12 -5.40 -15.12
CA ALA A 74 0.25 -5.53 -13.94
C ALA A 74 1.03 -5.97 -12.69
N ALA A 75 1.93 -6.95 -12.85
CA ALA A 75 2.79 -7.37 -11.74
C ALA A 75 3.73 -6.24 -11.28
N LEU A 76 4.33 -5.49 -12.21
CA LEU A 76 5.18 -4.35 -11.86
C LEU A 76 4.38 -3.23 -11.19
N GLY A 77 3.19 -2.89 -11.68
CA GLY A 77 2.31 -1.90 -11.05
C GLY A 77 1.98 -2.27 -9.60
N ALA A 78 1.56 -3.52 -9.36
CA ALA A 78 1.32 -4.00 -7.99
C ALA A 78 2.57 -3.89 -7.10
N GLY A 79 3.77 -4.12 -7.64
CA GLY A 79 5.02 -3.94 -6.88
C GLY A 79 5.30 -2.48 -6.54
N GLU A 80 5.04 -1.56 -7.46
CA GLU A 80 5.18 -0.11 -7.23
C GLU A 80 4.22 0.35 -6.12
N THR A 81 2.96 -0.08 -6.15
CA THR A 81 1.97 0.20 -5.10
C THR A 81 2.42 -0.34 -3.73
N ILE A 82 2.92 -1.58 -3.66
CA ILE A 82 3.44 -2.14 -2.39
C ILE A 82 4.61 -1.31 -1.85
N ILE A 83 5.50 -0.82 -2.73
CA ILE A 83 6.63 0.01 -2.33
C ILE A 83 6.15 1.35 -1.77
N GLU A 84 5.18 1.98 -2.42
CA GLU A 84 4.58 3.24 -1.98
C GLU A 84 3.89 3.10 -0.60
N ILE A 85 3.12 2.03 -0.40
CA ILE A 85 2.54 1.71 0.91
C ILE A 85 3.63 1.50 1.96
N GLY A 86 4.73 0.85 1.60
CA GLY A 86 5.89 0.72 2.48
C GLY A 86 6.47 2.07 2.91
N HIS A 87 6.53 3.04 1.99
CA HIS A 87 6.96 4.41 2.32
C HIS A 87 5.99 5.13 3.24
N LEU A 88 4.68 5.04 2.96
CA LEU A 88 3.65 5.62 3.84
C LEU A 88 3.72 5.03 5.26
N PHE A 89 3.92 3.72 5.37
CA PHE A 89 4.15 3.06 6.66
C PHE A 89 5.40 3.61 7.37
N ALA A 90 6.49 3.86 6.63
CA ALA A 90 7.71 4.41 7.21
C ALA A 90 7.50 5.83 7.74
N GLU A 91 6.78 6.68 7.00
CA GLU A 91 6.43 8.05 7.42
C GLU A 91 5.49 8.04 8.65
N LEU A 92 4.51 7.14 8.68
CA LEU A 92 3.62 6.94 9.83
C LEU A 92 4.43 6.55 11.06
N ARG A 93 5.37 5.62 10.92
CA ARG A 93 6.20 5.15 12.03
C ARG A 93 7.18 6.21 12.52
N GLU A 94 7.77 7.00 11.63
CA GLU A 94 8.59 8.16 12.02
C GLU A 94 7.76 9.15 12.83
N THR A 95 6.53 9.43 12.38
CA THR A 95 5.59 10.30 13.11
C THR A 95 5.25 9.76 14.49
N ILE A 96 4.95 8.45 14.61
CA ILE A 96 4.66 7.82 15.91
C ILE A 96 5.88 7.78 16.81
N ASP A 97 7.07 7.47 16.28
CA ASP A 97 8.32 7.48 17.03
C ASP A 97 8.61 8.90 17.57
N GLU A 98 8.43 9.94 16.75
CA GLU A 98 8.53 11.34 17.17
C GLU A 98 7.48 11.72 18.25
N LEU A 99 6.24 11.25 18.12
CA LEU A 99 5.21 11.48 19.14
C LEU A 99 5.55 10.76 20.46
N SER A 100 6.07 9.54 20.39
CA SER A 100 6.39 8.70 21.56
C SER A 100 7.66 9.13 22.30
N GLU A 101 8.67 9.69 21.61
CA GLU A 101 9.85 10.27 22.26
C GLU A 101 9.51 11.54 23.07
N PHE A 102 8.37 12.17 22.80
CA PHE A 102 7.93 13.41 23.45
C PHE A 102 6.75 13.26 24.43
N GLU A 103 6.29 12.03 24.71
CA GLU A 103 5.25 11.73 25.72
C GLU A 103 5.62 12.14 27.17
N PHE A 104 6.79 12.75 27.40
CA PHE A 104 7.08 13.37 28.70
C PHE A 104 6.71 14.86 28.82
N GLU A 105 6.60 15.65 27.74
CA GLU A 105 6.30 17.09 27.86
C GLU A 105 5.67 17.64 26.55
N ASP A 106 4.36 17.98 26.54
CA ASP A 106 3.74 19.19 25.91
C ASP A 106 2.47 18.96 25.03
N GLU A 107 1.40 19.74 25.30
CA GLU A 107 0.07 19.77 24.60
C GLU A 107 0.15 20.25 23.13
N SER A 108 1.35 20.38 22.55
CA SER A 108 1.56 20.98 21.22
C SER A 108 1.42 20.00 20.05
N LEU A 109 1.47 18.68 20.31
CA LEU A 109 1.49 17.62 19.29
C LEU A 109 0.11 17.14 18.84
N GLU A 110 -0.93 17.19 19.69
CA GLU A 110 -2.33 17.12 19.23
C GLU A 110 -2.58 18.18 18.13
N GLY A 111 -1.95 19.35 18.24
CA GLY A 111 -2.00 20.41 17.24
C GLY A 111 -1.19 20.14 15.97
N GLN A 112 -0.18 19.28 16.00
CA GLN A 112 0.59 18.88 14.81
C GLN A 112 -0.04 17.70 14.08
N ALA A 113 -0.54 16.70 14.80
CA ALA A 113 -1.36 15.64 14.23
C ALA A 113 -2.60 16.25 13.54
N ALA A 114 -3.32 17.16 14.21
CA ALA A 114 -4.42 17.91 13.61
C ALA A 114 -4.02 18.80 12.41
N ALA A 115 -2.73 19.06 12.18
CA ALA A 115 -2.24 19.82 11.04
C ALA A 115 -1.81 18.95 9.84
N ILE A 116 -1.38 17.71 10.10
CA ILE A 116 -0.87 16.78 9.08
C ILE A 116 -1.96 15.81 8.60
N LEU A 117 -2.77 15.28 9.52
CA LEU A 117 -3.82 14.30 9.24
C LEU A 117 -4.85 14.77 8.22
N PRO A 118 -5.33 16.05 8.23
CA PRO A 118 -6.19 16.54 7.16
C PRO A 118 -5.55 16.43 5.78
N GLY A 119 -4.22 16.63 5.67
CA GLY A 119 -3.51 16.52 4.39
C GLY A 119 -3.40 15.08 3.89
N ILE A 120 -3.29 14.11 4.79
CA ILE A 120 -3.28 12.68 4.46
C ILE A 120 -4.69 12.23 4.05
N ILE A 121 -5.72 12.67 4.77
CA ILE A 121 -7.12 12.41 4.42
C ILE A 121 -7.47 13.04 3.07
N ASP A 122 -7.12 14.30 2.84
CA ASP A 122 -7.33 14.99 1.56
C ASP A 122 -6.66 14.24 0.39
N ALA A 123 -5.47 13.66 0.61
CA ALA A 123 -4.76 12.91 -0.42
C ALA A 123 -5.45 11.57 -0.75
N LEU A 124 -5.92 10.84 0.28
CA LEU A 124 -6.66 9.58 0.08
C LEU A 124 -8.03 9.83 -0.55
N GLU A 125 -8.74 10.89 -0.15
CA GLU A 125 -10.01 11.28 -0.78
C GLU A 125 -9.83 11.67 -2.24
N GLN A 126 -8.73 12.36 -2.57
CA GLN A 126 -8.41 12.73 -3.95
C GLN A 126 -8.13 11.49 -4.81
N GLU A 127 -7.38 10.52 -4.31
CA GLU A 127 -7.11 9.25 -5.02
C GLU A 127 -8.40 8.44 -5.23
N ARG A 128 -9.26 8.37 -4.20
CA ARG A 128 -10.60 7.79 -4.30
C ARG A 128 -11.41 8.44 -5.42
N GLN A 129 -11.42 9.77 -5.46
CA GLN A 129 -12.14 10.55 -6.47
C GLN A 129 -11.60 10.30 -7.88
N ASP A 130 -10.28 10.18 -8.04
CA ASP A 130 -9.65 9.93 -9.34
C ASP A 130 -9.91 8.50 -9.83
N LEU A 131 -9.99 7.52 -8.94
CA LEU A 131 -10.43 6.16 -9.24
C LEU A 131 -11.91 6.08 -9.60
N GLU A 132 -12.80 6.76 -8.87
CA GLU A 132 -14.22 6.89 -9.23
C GLU A 132 -14.39 7.48 -10.63
N ASN A 133 -13.59 8.50 -10.97
CA ASN A 133 -13.59 9.12 -12.30
C ASN A 133 -13.08 8.16 -13.38
N ALA A 134 -12.03 7.37 -13.08
CA ALA A 134 -11.51 6.35 -13.98
C ALA A 134 -12.55 5.26 -14.25
N LEU A 135 -13.23 4.76 -13.22
CA LEU A 135 -14.32 3.79 -13.31
C LEU A 135 -15.52 4.32 -14.11
N GLY A 136 -15.79 5.63 -14.00
CA GLY A 136 -16.84 6.30 -14.77
C GLY A 136 -16.56 6.42 -16.27
N ASP A 137 -15.32 6.18 -16.74
CA ASP A 137 -14.96 6.31 -18.15
C ASP A 137 -15.36 5.08 -18.96
N ALA A 138 -16.19 5.29 -19.99
CA ALA A 138 -16.79 4.23 -20.79
C ALA A 138 -15.80 3.67 -21.82
N GLY A 139 -14.75 3.00 -21.36
CA GLY A 139 -13.71 2.44 -22.21
C GLY A 139 -12.80 1.41 -21.55
N LEU A 140 -12.98 1.15 -20.26
CA LEU A 140 -12.20 0.17 -19.53
C LEU A 140 -12.62 -1.26 -19.89
N ASP A 141 -11.63 -2.14 -20.04
CA ASP A 141 -11.90 -3.57 -20.15
C ASP A 141 -12.32 -4.15 -18.78
N PRO A 142 -13.04 -5.28 -18.74
CA PRO A 142 -13.62 -5.81 -17.51
C PRO A 142 -12.58 -6.16 -16.42
N GLU A 143 -11.36 -6.55 -16.81
CA GLU A 143 -10.31 -6.92 -15.86
C GLU A 143 -9.72 -5.67 -15.20
N THR A 144 -9.51 -4.61 -15.99
CA THR A 144 -9.12 -3.29 -15.48
C THR A 144 -10.22 -2.67 -14.62
N LEU A 145 -11.48 -2.87 -14.98
CA LEU A 145 -12.63 -2.35 -14.23
C LEU A 145 -12.74 -3.05 -12.86
N GLU A 146 -12.63 -4.37 -12.81
CA GLU A 146 -12.61 -5.15 -11.56
C GLU A 146 -11.42 -4.75 -10.67
N ALA A 147 -10.22 -4.57 -11.24
CA ALA A 147 -9.06 -4.11 -10.48
C ALA A 147 -9.28 -2.71 -9.86
N LEU A 148 -9.81 -1.75 -10.63
CA LEU A 148 -10.10 -0.40 -10.15
C LEU A 148 -11.24 -0.35 -9.12
N GLU A 149 -12.25 -1.22 -9.25
CA GLU A 149 -13.31 -1.36 -8.25
C GLU A 149 -12.75 -1.87 -6.92
N ASN A 150 -11.83 -2.83 -6.97
CA ASN A 150 -11.18 -3.36 -5.77
C ASN A 150 -10.21 -2.35 -5.13
N ASP A 151 -9.44 -1.62 -5.95
CA ASP A 151 -8.54 -0.56 -5.45
C ASP A 151 -9.34 0.56 -4.77
N LEU A 152 -10.53 0.89 -5.30
CA LEU A 152 -11.44 1.86 -4.69
C LEU A 152 -11.96 1.38 -3.33
N GLU A 153 -12.41 0.13 -3.22
CA GLU A 153 -12.91 -0.46 -1.97
C GLU A 153 -11.82 -0.49 -0.89
N ALA A 154 -10.58 -0.81 -1.25
CA ALA A 154 -9.44 -0.80 -0.33
C ALA A 154 -9.12 0.60 0.21
N ILE A 155 -9.24 1.63 -0.62
CA ILE A 155 -9.04 3.03 -0.20
C ILE A 155 -10.18 3.51 0.71
N GLU A 156 -11.42 3.11 0.42
CA GLU A 156 -12.58 3.39 1.29
C GLU A 156 -12.39 2.78 2.68
N GLU A 157 -11.98 1.51 2.77
CA GLU A 157 -11.74 0.83 4.05
C GLU A 157 -10.60 1.49 4.83
N ALA A 158 -9.49 1.84 4.16
CA ALA A 158 -8.36 2.52 4.79
C ALA A 158 -8.73 3.92 5.32
N LEU A 159 -9.61 4.66 4.62
CA LEU A 159 -10.12 5.95 5.08
C LEU A 159 -11.02 5.79 6.31
N GLU A 160 -11.91 4.80 6.31
CA GLU A 160 -12.80 4.54 7.46
C GLU A 160 -12.00 4.15 8.71
N GLU A 161 -11.02 3.24 8.57
CA GLU A 161 -10.16 2.80 9.68
C GLU A 161 -9.34 3.97 10.24
N LEU A 162 -8.75 4.78 9.37
CA LEU A 162 -8.00 5.97 9.79
C LEU A 162 -8.90 6.97 10.55
N LEU A 163 -10.12 7.21 10.08
CA LEU A 163 -11.06 8.11 10.77
C LEU A 163 -11.49 7.58 12.14
N GLU A 164 -11.72 6.27 12.27
CA GLU A 164 -12.08 5.63 13.54
C GLU A 164 -10.91 5.70 14.55
N GLU A 165 -9.68 5.45 14.11
CA GLU A 165 -8.48 5.55 14.95
C GLU A 165 -8.24 6.98 15.46
N LEU A 166 -8.49 7.99 14.63
CA LEU A 166 -8.36 9.39 15.03
C LEU A 166 -9.42 9.79 16.07
N GLU A 167 -10.64 9.27 15.94
CA GLU A 167 -11.67 9.43 16.95
C GLU A 167 -11.27 8.76 18.29
N GLU A 168 -10.69 7.56 18.26
CA GLU A 168 -10.20 6.86 19.46
C GLU A 168 -9.05 7.59 20.16
N LEU A 169 -8.17 8.24 19.40
CA LEU A 169 -7.09 9.08 19.92
C LEU A 169 -7.56 10.46 20.41
N GLY A 170 -8.85 10.79 20.27
CA GLY A 170 -9.43 12.06 20.68
C GLY A 170 -9.10 13.23 19.74
N ILE A 171 -8.59 12.93 18.55
CA ILE A 171 -8.21 13.92 17.53
C ILE A 171 -9.43 14.17 16.64
N SER A 172 -10.09 15.31 16.83
CA SER A 172 -11.17 15.73 15.93
C SER A 172 -10.56 16.27 14.64
N VAL A 173 -10.79 15.57 13.53
CA VAL A 173 -10.49 16.03 12.17
C VAL A 173 -11.70 16.72 11.56
#